data_AF-A7VY39-F1
#
_entry.id   AF-A7VY39-F1
#
_cell.length_a   1.000
_cell.length_b   1.000
_cell.length_c   1.000
_cell.angle_alpha   90.00
_cell.angle_beta   90.00
_cell.angle_gamma   90.00
#
_symmetry.space_group_name_H-M   'P 1'
#
loop_
_entity.id
_entity.type
_entity.pdbx_description
1 polymer ?
#
loop_
_entity_poly.entity_id
_entity_poly.type
_entity_poly.pdbx_seq_one_letter_code
_entity_poly.pdbx_strand_id
1 'polypeptide(L)'
;MQPFKNKSKYSPYPGFYDLRVFNLNPKEFSAAWRVQDFLYRQSLKREYYKCFAPLEWERLKDLAAQFQMILLPKLKPGEELR
;
A
#
# COMPACT_ATOMS: atom_id res chain seq x y z
N MET A 1 19.44 6.32 -4.24
CA MET A 1 18.71 5.68 -3.13
C MET A 1 17.62 6.63 -2.65
N GLN A 2 16.34 6.26 -2.69
CA GLN A 2 15.28 7.15 -2.15
C GLN A 2 15.50 7.36 -0.65
N PRO A 3 15.37 8.59 -0.13
CA PRO A 3 15.58 8.87 1.28
C PRO A 3 14.62 8.00 2.10
N PHE A 4 15.13 7.40 3.18
CA PHE A 4 14.32 6.70 4.16
C PHE A 4 13.14 7.61 4.51
N LYS A 5 11.93 7.19 4.13
CA LYS A 5 10.74 7.96 4.44
C LYS A 5 10.59 7.89 5.96
N ASN A 6 10.84 9.01 6.63
CA ASN A 6 10.84 9.09 8.09
C ASN A 6 9.41 8.82 8.59
N LYS A 7 9.22 7.98 9.62
CA LYS A 7 7.88 7.65 10.16
C LYS A 7 7.07 8.91 10.54
N SER A 8 7.76 9.99 10.94
CA SER A 8 7.14 11.30 11.25
C SER A 8 6.51 12.01 10.06
N LYS A 9 6.88 11.64 8.82
CA LYS A 9 6.30 12.18 7.57
C LYS A 9 5.29 11.22 6.94
N TYR A 10 4.95 10.13 7.63
CA TYR A 10 3.99 9.16 7.11
C TYR A 10 2.57 9.70 7.21
N SER A 11 1.91 9.78 6.06
CA SER A 11 0.47 9.91 5.96
C SER A 11 -0.06 8.70 5.18
N PRO A 12 -1.13 8.03 5.65
CA PRO A 12 -1.82 7.05 4.83
C PRO A 12 -2.32 7.68 3.54
N TYR A 13 -2.27 6.93 2.45
CA TYR A 13 -2.88 7.35 1.19
C TYR A 13 -4.38 7.06 1.24
N PRO A 14 -5.24 7.93 0.68
CA PRO A 14 -6.67 7.67 0.60
C PRO A 14 -6.97 6.32 -0.07
N GLY A 15 -7.81 5.50 0.58
CA GLY A 15 -8.17 4.15 0.10
C GLY A 15 -7.13 3.06 0.43
N PHE A 16 -6.11 3.36 1.24
CA PHE A 16 -5.14 2.40 1.75
C PHE A 16 -5.12 2.41 3.28
N TYR A 17 -4.83 1.24 3.88
CA TYR A 17 -4.72 1.13 5.33
C TYR A 17 -3.62 2.03 5.91
N ASP A 18 -3.86 2.54 7.12
CA ASP A 18 -2.82 3.15 7.92
C ASP A 18 -1.81 2.11 8.39
N LEU A 19 -0.57 2.17 7.89
CA LEU A 19 0.48 1.21 8.23
C LEU A 19 0.84 1.18 9.72
N ARG A 20 0.43 2.20 10.50
CA ARG A 20 0.68 2.28 11.94
C ARG A 20 -0.18 1.33 12.76
N VAL A 21 -1.31 0.85 12.21
CA VAL A 21 -2.18 -0.14 12.88
C VAL A 21 -1.62 -1.57 12.80
N PHE A 22 -0.56 -1.78 12.00
CA PHE A 22 0.13 -3.07 11.89
C PHE A 22 1.42 -3.09 12.71
N ASN A 23 1.79 -4.26 13.20
CA ASN A 23 3.03 -4.52 13.91
C ASN A 23 4.19 -4.76 12.91
N LEU A 24 4.64 -3.68 12.27
CA LEU A 24 5.73 -3.70 11.29
C LEU A 24 7.04 -3.19 11.89
N ASN A 25 8.12 -3.93 11.69
CA ASN A 25 9.46 -3.43 11.98
C ASN A 25 9.85 -2.29 11.01
N PRO A 26 10.91 -1.50 11.28
CA PRO A 26 11.25 -0.35 10.43
C PRO A 26 11.48 -0.67 8.94
N LYS A 27 12.06 -1.84 8.65
CA LYS A 27 12.32 -2.29 7.28
C LYS A 27 11.02 -2.66 6.56
N GLU A 28 10.16 -3.42 7.22
CA GLU A 28 8.83 -3.78 6.73
C GLU A 28 7.95 -2.55 6.51
N PHE A 29 7.96 -1.60 7.46
CA PHE A 29 7.23 -0.35 7.34
C PHE A 29 7.69 0.45 6.12
N SER A 30 9.01 0.59 5.93
CA SER A 30 9.54 1.29 4.75
C SER A 30 9.21 0.57 3.44
N ALA A 31 9.20 -0.76 3.42
CA ALA A 31 8.84 -1.54 2.24
C ALA A 31 7.35 -1.40 1.93
N ALA A 32 6.49 -1.58 2.93
CA ALA A 32 5.05 -1.44 2.82
C ALA A 32 4.66 -0.04 2.35
N TRP A 33 5.33 1.01 2.85
CA TRP A 33 5.08 2.37 2.40
C TRP A 33 5.49 2.58 0.93
N ARG A 34 6.57 1.97 0.44
CA ARG A 34 6.94 2.03 -0.98
C ARG A 34 5.91 1.34 -1.87
N VAL A 35 5.38 0.18 -1.43
CA VAL A 35 4.33 -0.53 -2.16
C VAL A 35 3.04 0.29 -2.19
N GLN A 36 2.61 0.86 -1.05
CA GLN A 36 1.45 1.77 -1.02
C GLN A 36 1.63 2.98 -1.94
N ASP A 37 2.80 3.63 -1.93
CA ASP A 37 3.10 4.77 -2.80
C ASP A 37 3.01 4.39 -4.28
N PHE A 38 3.56 3.24 -4.65
CA PHE A 38 3.48 2.71 -6.02
C PHE A 38 2.03 2.45 -6.43
N LEU A 39 1.29 1.67 -5.65
CA LEU A 39 -0.10 1.31 -5.94
C LEU A 39 -1.01 2.55 -6.01
N TYR A 40 -0.81 3.52 -5.12
CA TYR A 40 -1.53 4.79 -5.14
C TYR A 40 -1.25 5.59 -6.42
N ARG A 41 0.02 5.71 -6.85
CA ARG A 41 0.33 6.38 -8.12
C ARG A 41 -0.29 5.70 -9.33
N GLN A 42 -0.40 4.37 -9.31
CA GLN A 42 -1.08 3.64 -10.38
C GLN A 42 -2.60 3.83 -10.33
N SER A 43 -3.20 3.92 -9.14
CA SER A 43 -4.65 4.14 -9.01
C SER A 43 -5.09 5.51 -9.54
N LEU A 44 -4.22 6.53 -9.49
CA LEU A 44 -4.47 7.83 -10.13
C LEU A 44 -4.55 7.75 -11.66
N LYS A 45 -4.07 6.65 -12.27
CA LYS A 45 -4.14 6.39 -13.71
C LYS A 45 -5.20 5.36 -14.07
N ARG A 46 -6.16 5.11 -13.18
CA ARG A 46 -7.19 4.07 -13.35
C ARG A 46 -7.92 4.18 -14.70
N GLU A 47 -8.29 5.39 -15.10
CA GLU A 47 -9.00 5.65 -16.36
C GLU A 47 -8.16 5.26 -17.58
N TYR A 48 -6.86 5.56 -17.56
CA TYR A 48 -5.93 5.10 -18.59
C TYR A 48 -5.90 3.57 -18.66
N TYR A 49 -5.74 2.90 -17.52
CA TYR A 49 -5.67 1.45 -17.48
C TYR A 49 -6.95 0.77 -18.00
N LYS A 50 -8.12 1.29 -17.64
CA LYS A 50 -9.40 0.78 -18.13
C LYS A 50 -9.52 0.85 -19.66
N CYS A 51 -9.02 1.92 -20.27
CA CYS A 51 -9.15 2.14 -21.71
C CYS A 51 -8.03 1.48 -22.54
N PHE A 52 -6.79 1.47 -22.04
CA PHE A 52 -5.61 1.17 -22.85
C PHE A 52 -4.80 -0.04 -22.37
N ALA A 53 -4.93 -0.45 -21.10
CA ALA A 53 -4.16 -1.55 -20.54
C ALA A 53 -4.91 -2.31 -19.43
N PRO A 54 -6.09 -2.91 -19.73
CA PRO A 54 -6.94 -3.53 -18.72
C PRO A 54 -6.29 -4.75 -18.05
N LEU A 55 -5.44 -5.50 -18.78
CA LEU A 55 -4.73 -6.64 -18.17
C LEU A 55 -3.73 -6.18 -17.11
N GLU A 56 -3.02 -5.08 -17.35
CA GLU A 56 -2.11 -4.50 -16.35
C GLU A 56 -2.88 -3.97 -15.13
N TRP A 57 -4.12 -3.50 -15.34
CA TRP A 57 -5.01 -3.14 -14.23
C TRP A 57 -5.31 -4.32 -13.32
N GLU A 58 -5.65 -5.48 -13.88
CA GLU A 58 -5.93 -6.68 -13.08
C GLU A 58 -4.67 -7.13 -12.31
N ARG A 59 -3.49 -7.11 -12.94
CA ARG A 59 -2.23 -7.42 -12.25
C ARG A 59 -1.94 -6.47 -11.08
N LEU A 60 -2.29 -5.18 -11.21
CA LEU A 60 -2.16 -4.22 -10.12
C LEU A 60 -3.12 -4.51 -8.96
N LYS A 61 -4.34 -4.99 -9.26
CA LYS A 61 -5.27 -5.45 -8.22
C LYS A 61 -4.76 -6.71 -7.53
N ASP A 62 -4.22 -7.67 -8.28
CA ASP A 62 -3.63 -8.88 -7.71
C ASP A 62 -2.46 -8.54 -6.78
N LEU A 63 -1.60 -7.61 -7.19
CA LEU A 63 -0.51 -7.10 -6.35
C LEU A 63 -1.04 -6.42 -5.09
N ALA A 64 -2.10 -5.62 -5.20
CA ALA A 64 -2.74 -4.99 -4.05
C ALA A 64 -3.34 -6.04 -3.09
N ALA A 65 -3.97 -7.09 -3.61
CA ALA A 65 -4.51 -8.19 -2.81
C ALA A 65 -3.39 -8.96 -2.07
N GLN A 66 -2.31 -9.32 -2.77
CA GLN A 66 -1.15 -9.96 -2.15
C GLN A 66 -0.54 -9.08 -1.04
N PHE A 67 -0.46 -7.77 -1.29
CA PHE A 67 0.02 -6.84 -0.29
C PHE A 67 -0.87 -6.81 0.96
N GLN A 68 -2.19 -6.82 0.80
CA GLN A 68 -3.12 -6.93 1.92
C GLN A 68 -2.96 -8.25 2.67
N MET A 69 -2.81 -9.38 1.98
CA MET A 69 -2.57 -10.68 2.61
C MET A 69 -1.30 -10.72 3.47
N ILE A 70 -0.26 -9.95 3.11
CA ILE A 70 0.96 -9.81 3.92
C ILE A 70 0.76 -8.92 5.14
N LEU A 71 -0.09 -7.89 5.03
CA LEU A 71 -0.35 -6.94 6.10
C LEU A 71 -1.33 -7.46 7.15
N LEU A 72 -2.45 -8.05 6.74
CA LEU A 72 -3.55 -8.45 7.62
C LEU A 72 -3.12 -9.33 8.81
N PRO A 73 -2.23 -10.33 8.65
CA PRO A 73 -1.76 -11.13 9.78
C PRO A 73 -0.96 -10.33 10.82
N LYS A 74 -0.51 -9.12 10.48
CA LYS A 74 0.27 -8.23 11.35
C LYS A 74 -0.59 -7.14 11.99
N LEU A 75 -1.92 -7.19 11.83
CA LEU A 75 -2.82 -6.21 12.47
C LEU A 75 -2.65 -6.29 13.99
N LYS A 76 -2.52 -5.14 14.65
CA LYS A 76 -2.41 -5.11 16.10
C LYS A 76 -3.74 -5.52 16.75
N PRO A 77 -3.71 -6.22 17.89
CA PRO A 77 -4.94 -6.59 18.58
C PRO A 77 -5.72 -5.35 19.01
N GLY A 78 -7.02 -5.31 18.67
CA GLY A 78 -7.92 -4.21 19.01
C GLY A 78 -7.92 -3.02 18.05
N GLU A 79 -7.10 -3.03 17.00
CA GLU A 79 -7.17 -2.04 15.92
C GLU A 79 -8.18 -2.46 14.85
N GLU A 80 -8.88 -1.48 14.27
CA GLU A 80 -9.84 -1.70 13.19
C GLU A 80 -9.28 -1.21 11.85
N LEU A 81 -9.59 -1.93 10.78
CA LEU A 81 -9.30 -1.51 9.41
C LEU A 81 -10.32 -0.44 9.02
N ARG A 82 -9.87 0.81 8.92
CA ARG A 82 -10.64 1.94 8.38
C ARG A 82 -10.19 2.29 6.97
#